data_AF-A0A1A7XJ24-F1
#
_entry.id   AF-A0A1A7XJ24-F1
#
_cell.length_a   1.000
_cell.length_b   1.000
_cell.length_c   1.000
_cell.angle_alpha   90.00
_cell.angle_beta   90.00
_cell.angle_gamma   90.00
#
_symmetry.space_group_name_H-M   'P 1'
#
loop_
_entity.id
_entity.type
_entity.pdbx_description
1 polymer ?
#
loop_
_entity_poly.entity_id
_entity_poly.type
_entity_poly.pdbx_seq_one_letter_code
_entity_poly.pdbx_strand_id
1 'polypeptide(L)'
;GPSKAPTLFVLSPLQSLGFPLKKADQLSPEVCLVSNIHPKGGDVVLNQRGGPVTKSTDATVYSTRTRSYHSAVFSNRTIHSCEMNGTFSNNEADDACG
;
A
#
# COMPACT_ATOMS: atom_id res chain seq x y z
N GLY A 1 2.50 21.99 -13.20
CA GLY A 1 1.55 22.24 -12.09
C GLY A 1 2.19 21.83 -10.78
N PRO A 2 1.71 22.32 -9.62
CA PRO A 2 2.29 21.97 -8.33
C PRO A 2 2.18 20.46 -8.06
N SER A 3 3.21 19.90 -7.42
CA SER A 3 3.22 18.50 -6.95
C SER A 3 2.07 18.29 -5.97
N LYS A 4 1.29 17.22 -6.15
CA LYS A 4 0.23 16.85 -5.21
C LYS A 4 0.75 15.74 -4.30
N ALA A 5 0.48 15.86 -3.01
CA ALA A 5 0.75 14.77 -2.07
C ALA A 5 -0.07 13.54 -2.50
N PRO A 6 0.55 12.34 -2.56
CA PRO A 6 -0.18 11.13 -2.85
C PRO A 6 -1.15 10.80 -1.71
N THR A 7 -2.09 9.89 -1.96
CA THR A 7 -2.93 9.30 -0.92
C THR A 7 -2.65 7.81 -0.88
N LEU A 8 -2.35 7.30 0.31
CA LEU A 8 -1.91 5.93 0.56
C LEU A 8 -2.99 5.16 1.31
N PHE A 9 -3.18 3.90 0.96
CA PHE A 9 -4.07 2.98 1.67
C PHE A 9 -3.36 1.63 1.81
N VAL A 10 -3.31 1.09 3.02
CA VAL A 10 -2.92 -0.30 3.25
C VAL A 10 -4.18 -1.17 3.20
N LEU A 11 -4.17 -2.17 2.33
CA LEU A 11 -5.28 -3.09 2.09
C LEU A 11 -4.84 -4.50 2.44
N SER A 12 -5.56 -5.12 3.37
CA SER A 12 -5.38 -6.52 3.73
C SER A 12 -6.35 -7.42 2.96
N PRO A 13 -5.93 -8.64 2.61
CA PRO A 13 -6.82 -9.61 1.99
C PRO A 13 -7.99 -9.96 2.92
N LEU A 14 -9.17 -10.17 2.33
CA LEU A 14 -10.36 -10.62 3.05
C LEU A 14 -10.10 -12.01 3.67
N GLN A 15 -10.24 -12.12 4.99
CA GLN A 15 -10.16 -13.42 5.65
C GLN A 15 -11.38 -14.27 5.25
N SER A 16 -11.14 -15.49 4.74
CA SER A 16 -12.23 -16.43 4.47
C SER A 16 -12.84 -16.89 5.80
N LEU A 17 -14.11 -16.55 6.03
CA LEU A 17 -14.90 -16.90 7.23
C LEU A 17 -14.97 -18.41 7.56
N GLY A 18 -14.47 -19.29 6.69
CA GLY A 18 -14.60 -20.75 6.82
C GLY A 18 -13.30 -21.53 7.06
N PHE A 19 -12.14 -20.88 7.08
CA PHE A 19 -10.86 -21.57 7.32
C PHE A 19 -10.14 -20.96 8.52
N PRO A 20 -9.71 -21.77 9.52
CA PRO A 20 -8.84 -21.28 10.57
C PRO A 20 -7.46 -21.04 9.95
N LEU A 21 -7.29 -19.88 9.32
CA LEU A 21 -5.99 -19.47 8.80
C LEU A 21 -5.11 -19.19 10.00
N LYS A 22 -4.03 -19.97 10.12
CA LYS A 22 -3.19 -19.93 11.32
C LYS A 22 -2.37 -18.64 11.40
N LYS A 23 -2.20 -17.89 10.30
CA LYS A 23 -1.45 -16.61 10.20
C LYS A 23 -1.93 -15.74 9.02
N ALA A 24 -1.92 -14.42 9.18
CA ALA A 24 -2.19 -13.43 8.12
C ALA A 24 -1.28 -13.59 6.89
N ASP A 25 -0.03 -14.05 7.09
CA ASP A 25 0.92 -14.36 6.02
C ASP A 25 0.40 -15.41 5.00
N GLN A 26 -0.59 -16.23 5.36
CA GLN A 26 -1.19 -17.23 4.45
C GLN A 26 -2.21 -16.65 3.47
N LEU A 27 -2.66 -15.40 3.68
CA LEU A 27 -3.68 -14.75 2.85
C LEU A 27 -3.09 -13.87 1.73
N SER A 28 -1.77 -13.90 1.54
CA SER A 28 -1.01 -13.13 0.53
C SER A 28 -1.77 -12.90 -0.79
N PRO A 29 -1.70 -11.69 -1.41
CA PRO A 29 -0.83 -10.55 -1.04
C PRO A 29 -1.55 -9.39 -0.32
N GLU A 30 -0.80 -8.70 0.54
CA GLU A 30 -1.17 -7.36 1.04
C GLU A 30 -0.80 -6.29 0.01
N VAL A 31 -1.52 -5.17 0.02
CA VAL A 31 -1.41 -4.13 -1.00
C VAL A 31 -1.29 -2.75 -0.36
N CYS A 32 -0.31 -1.96 -0.78
CA CYS A 32 -0.34 -0.51 -0.62
C CYS A 32 -0.87 0.12 -1.92
N LEU A 33 -2.09 0.66 -1.86
CA LEU A 33 -2.68 1.43 -2.96
C LEU A 33 -2.24 2.89 -2.83
N VAL A 34 -1.61 3.39 -3.88
CA VAL A 34 -1.19 4.77 -4.01
C VAL A 34 -2.06 5.46 -5.05
N SER A 35 -2.64 6.59 -4.69
CA SER A 35 -3.43 7.42 -5.60
C SER A 35 -2.95 8.86 -5.56
N ASN A 36 -3.46 9.69 -6.48
CA ASN A 36 -3.11 11.11 -6.58
C ASN A 36 -1.62 11.40 -6.83
N ILE A 37 -0.90 10.44 -7.43
CA ILE A 37 0.50 10.61 -7.81
C ILE A 37 0.58 11.65 -8.93
N HIS A 38 1.34 12.73 -8.71
CA HIS A 38 1.64 13.71 -9.73
C HIS A 38 2.90 14.53 -9.35
N PRO A 39 3.98 14.53 -10.16
CA PRO A 39 4.13 13.91 -11.49
C PRO A 39 4.19 12.37 -11.44
N LYS A 40 4.20 11.70 -12.61
CA LYS A 40 4.32 10.23 -12.70
C LYS A 40 5.61 9.74 -12.03
N GLY A 41 5.51 8.62 -11.33
CA GLY A 41 6.66 7.90 -10.78
C GLY A 41 6.97 8.25 -9.33
N GLY A 42 8.02 7.61 -8.81
CA GLY A 42 8.44 7.69 -7.42
C GLY A 42 8.43 6.32 -6.75
N ASP A 43 8.95 6.29 -5.53
CA ASP A 43 9.14 5.07 -4.76
C ASP A 43 8.22 5.03 -3.55
N VAL A 44 7.68 3.85 -3.30
CA VAL A 44 6.91 3.54 -2.09
C VAL A 44 7.79 2.70 -1.18
N VAL A 45 7.90 3.10 0.07
CA VAL A 45 8.53 2.30 1.12
C VAL A 45 7.44 1.50 1.83
N LEU A 46 7.56 0.18 1.82
CA LEU A 46 6.70 -0.72 2.57
C LEU A 46 7.41 -1.10 3.88
N ASN A 47 6.87 -0.66 5.01
CA ASN A 47 7.32 -1.09 6.32
C ASN A 47 6.65 -2.42 6.64
N GLN A 48 7.38 -3.50 6.42
CA GLN A 48 6.87 -4.87 6.54
C GLN A 48 7.74 -5.70 7.48
N ARG A 49 7.21 -6.85 7.89
CA ARG A 49 7.95 -7.79 8.74
C ARG A 49 9.29 -8.18 8.10
N GLY A 50 10.37 -8.04 8.86
CA GLY A 50 11.74 -8.34 8.40
C GLY A 50 12.44 -7.18 7.68
N GLY A 51 11.85 -5.98 7.71
CA GLY A 51 12.51 -4.73 7.30
C GLY A 51 11.80 -4.00 6.17
N PRO A 52 12.08 -2.69 6.00
CA PRO A 52 11.48 -1.88 4.97
C PRO A 52 11.93 -2.34 3.57
N VAL A 53 11.01 -2.31 2.61
CA VAL A 53 11.28 -2.60 1.20
C VAL A 53 10.77 -1.48 0.31
N THR A 54 11.64 -0.99 -0.55
CA THR A 54 11.31 0.03 -1.54
C THR A 54 10.78 -0.61 -2.82
N LYS A 55 9.69 -0.07 -3.38
CA LYS A 55 9.07 -0.50 -4.62
C LYS A 55 8.79 0.70 -5.51
N SER A 56 9.19 0.60 -6.77
CA SER A 56 8.85 1.61 -7.78
C SER A 56 7.36 1.60 -8.11
N THR A 57 6.80 2.79 -8.32
CA THR A 57 5.44 2.99 -8.80
C THR A 57 5.34 3.10 -10.32
N ASP A 58 6.40 2.84 -11.09
CA ASP A 58 6.46 3.10 -12.55
C ASP A 58 5.32 2.46 -13.36
N ALA A 59 4.79 1.33 -12.88
CA ALA A 59 3.55 0.71 -13.33
C ALA A 59 2.30 1.47 -12.81
N THR A 60 2.25 2.79 -13.04
CA THR A 60 1.09 3.61 -12.70
C THR A 60 0.04 3.60 -13.81
N VAL A 61 -1.24 3.65 -13.45
CA VAL A 61 -2.35 3.90 -14.37
C VAL A 61 -2.79 5.36 -14.25
N TYR A 62 -3.02 6.02 -15.40
CA TYR A 62 -3.49 7.41 -15.44
C TYR A 62 -5.02 7.48 -15.38
N SER A 63 -5.56 8.28 -14.47
CA SER A 63 -6.98 8.59 -14.37
C SER A 63 -7.27 9.93 -15.03
N THR A 64 -8.06 9.92 -16.12
CA THR A 64 -8.50 11.14 -16.80
C THR A 64 -9.46 11.97 -15.94
N ARG A 65 -10.21 11.33 -15.05
CA ARG A 65 -11.16 11.96 -14.14
C ARG A 65 -10.48 12.81 -13.07
N THR A 66 -9.43 12.27 -12.44
CA THR A 66 -8.68 12.96 -11.38
C THR A 66 -7.43 13.67 -11.90
N ARG A 67 -7.07 13.44 -13.18
CA ARG A 67 -5.84 13.92 -13.83
C ARG A 67 -4.59 13.56 -13.01
N SER A 68 -4.56 12.34 -12.50
CA SER A 68 -3.50 11.83 -11.62
C SER A 68 -3.24 10.35 -11.88
N TYR A 69 -2.09 9.89 -11.39
CA TYR A 69 -1.68 8.50 -11.50
C TYR A 69 -2.02 7.71 -10.22
N HIS A 70 -2.26 6.41 -10.37
CA HIS A 70 -2.41 5.47 -9.26
C HIS A 70 -1.60 4.20 -9.49
N SER A 71 -1.14 3.56 -8.42
CA SER A 71 -0.35 2.32 -8.46
C SER A 71 -0.73 1.42 -7.29
N ALA A 72 -0.74 0.11 -7.53
CA ALA A 72 -0.92 -0.89 -6.48
C ALA A 72 0.41 -1.62 -6.28
N VAL A 73 0.94 -1.56 -5.06
CA VAL A 73 2.19 -2.19 -4.68
C VAL A 73 1.90 -3.39 -3.80
N PHE A 74 2.30 -4.59 -4.26
CA PHE A 74 1.98 -5.86 -3.62
C PHE A 74 3.15 -6.38 -2.78
N SER A 75 2.83 -7.02 -1.65
CA SER A 75 3.76 -7.80 -0.85
C SER A 75 3.14 -9.11 -0.35
N ASN A 76 3.95 -10.16 -0.26
CA ASN A 76 3.58 -11.43 0.37
C ASN A 76 3.85 -11.43 1.88
N ARG A 77 4.14 -10.27 2.46
CA ARG A 77 4.35 -10.07 3.89
C ARG A 77 3.37 -9.03 4.38
N THR A 78 3.05 -9.09 5.66
CA THR A 78 2.24 -8.03 6.29
C THR A 78 2.91 -6.68 6.17
N ILE A 79 2.15 -5.73 5.62
CA ILE A 79 2.50 -4.32 5.46
C ILE A 79 1.92 -3.62 6.69
N HIS A 80 2.78 -3.21 7.62
CA HIS A 80 2.36 -2.44 8.80
C HIS A 80 2.06 -1.00 8.41
N SER A 81 2.86 -0.45 7.49
CA SER A 81 2.61 0.86 6.89
C SER A 81 3.29 1.00 5.55
N CYS A 82 2.86 1.99 4.78
CA CYS A 82 3.54 2.42 3.57
C CYS A 82 3.68 3.93 3.49
N GLU A 83 4.76 4.35 2.81
CA GLU A 83 5.19 5.73 2.72
C GLU A 83 5.55 6.12 1.30
N MET A 84 5.23 7.35 0.90
CA MET A 84 5.64 7.94 -0.37
C MET A 84 5.63 9.47 -0.27
N ASN A 85 6.71 10.12 -0.68
CA ASN A 85 6.83 11.58 -0.76
C ASN A 85 6.38 12.31 0.53
N GLY A 86 6.74 11.76 1.69
CA GLY A 86 6.37 12.30 3.01
C GLY A 86 4.92 12.04 3.45
N THR A 87 4.13 11.33 2.64
CA THR A 87 2.81 10.80 3.04
C THR A 87 2.98 9.40 3.63
N PHE A 88 2.16 9.07 4.62
CA PHE A 88 2.20 7.81 5.36
C PHE A 88 0.77 7.24 5.51
N SER A 89 0.62 5.92 5.46
CA SER A 89 -0.59 5.19 5.85
C SER A 89 -0.20 3.91 6.55
N ASN A 90 -0.87 3.59 7.65
CA ASN A 90 -0.69 2.37 8.43
C ASN A 90 -1.93 1.48 8.38
N ASN A 91 -1.71 0.23 8.77
CA ASN A 91 -2.77 -0.73 9.01
C ASN A 91 -3.15 -0.72 10.51
N GLU A 92 -4.00 0.23 10.91
CA GLU A 92 -4.53 0.36 12.28
C GLU A 92 -5.29 -0.90 12.78
N ALA A 93 -5.54 -1.88 11.90
CA ALA A 93 -6.10 -3.16 12.29
C ALA A 93 -5.17 -3.97 13.22
N ASP A 94 -3.85 -3.75 13.17
CA ASP A 94 -2.90 -4.34 14.12
C ASP A 94 -2.98 -3.65 15.51
N ASP A 95 -3.45 -2.39 15.60
CA ASP A 95 -3.59 -1.64 16.85
C ASP A 95 -4.95 -1.89 17.55
N ALA A 96 -5.91 -2.51 16.87
CA ALA A 96 -7.24 -2.84 17.41
C ALA A 96 -7.29 -4.15 18.21
N CYS A 97 -6.15 -4.80 18.47
CA CYS A 97 -6.02 -6.02 19.27
C CYS A 97 -4.99 -5.88 20.40
N GLY A 98 -5.00 -4.72 21.09
CA GLY A 98 -4.37 -4.52 22.40
C GLY A 98 -5.22 -5.01 23.55
#